data_AF-A0AAW6NIY8-F1
#
_entry.id   AF-A0AAW6NIY8-F1
#
_cell.length_a   1.000
_cell.length_b   1.000
_cell.length_c   1.000
_cell.angle_alpha   90.00
_cell.angle_beta   90.00
_cell.angle_gamma   90.00
#
_symmetry.space_group_name_H-M   'P 1'
#
loop_
_entity.id
_entity.type
_entity.pdbx_description
1 polymer ?
#
loop_
_entity_poly.entity_id
_entity_poly.type
_entity_poly.pdbx_seq_one_letter_code
_entity_poly.pdbx_strand_id
1 'polypeptide(L)' 'MQSEERLRFRDAMASLSAAVNVVTTEGDAGRCGITATAVCSVTDTPPSVMVCINANSAMNPVFQGNGKLCVNVLNHEQ' A
#
# COMPACT_ATOMS: atom_id res chain seq x y z
N MET A 1 -18.21 -8.70 20.14
CA MET A 1 -17.12 -7.98 20.81
C MET A 1 -15.95 -7.70 19.85
N GLN A 2 -15.25 -8.70 19.31
CA GLN A 2 -14.11 -8.47 18.37
C GLN A 2 -14.46 -7.79 17.03
N SER A 3 -15.71 -7.87 16.56
CA SER A 3 -16.15 -7.18 15.34
C SER A 3 -16.33 -5.67 15.55
N GLU A 4 -16.76 -5.25 16.74
CA GLU A 4 -17.07 -3.86 17.07
C GLU A 4 -15.79 -3.03 17.27
N GLU A 5 -14.79 -3.61 17.95
CA GLU A 5 -13.47 -2.99 18.10
C GLU A 5 -12.78 -2.74 16.75
N ARG A 6 -12.91 -3.69 15.81
CA ARG A 6 -12.40 -3.55 14.44
C ARG A 6 -13.06 -2.40 13.70
N LEU A 7 -14.38 -2.26 13.81
CA LEU A 7 -15.12 -1.17 13.19
C LEU A 7 -14.70 0.18 13.79
N ARG A 8 -14.62 0.28 15.13
CA ARG A 8 -14.14 1.49 15.81
C ARG A 8 -12.73 1.88 15.38
N PHE A 9 -11.82 0.91 15.24
CA PHE A 9 -10.48 1.16 14.72
C PHE A 9 -10.51 1.67 13.28
N ARG A 10 -11.29 1.04 12.41
CA ARG A 10 -11.45 1.48 11.01
C ARG A 10 -11.98 2.91 10.92
N ASP A 11 -12.99 3.24 11.72
CA ASP A 11 -13.61 4.57 11.72
C ASP A 11 -12.63 5.63 12.27
N ALA A 12 -11.83 5.28 13.28
CA ALA A 12 -10.74 6.15 13.75
C ALA A 12 -9.67 6.38 12.67
N MET A 13 -9.25 5.34 11.96
CA MET A 13 -8.26 5.46 10.87
C MET A 13 -8.83 6.18 9.64
N ALA A 14 -10.14 6.13 9.39
CA ALA A 14 -10.78 6.90 8.32
C ALA A 14 -10.67 8.42 8.55
N SER A 15 -10.44 8.87 9.79
CA SER A 15 -10.21 10.27 10.14
C SER A 15 -8.74 10.70 10.01
N LEU A 16 -7.81 9.75 9.77
CA LEU A 16 -6.38 10.03 9.59
C LEU A 16 -6.10 10.30 8.11
N SER A 17 -5.76 11.54 7.76
CA SER A 17 -5.43 11.90 6.38
C SER A 17 -4.12 11.25 5.93
N ALA A 18 -4.11 10.74 4.70
CA ALA A 18 -2.93 10.13 4.07
C ALA A 18 -2.90 10.47 2.57
N ALA A 19 -1.69 10.55 2.00
CA ALA A 19 -1.53 10.70 0.56
C ALA A 19 -2.01 9.43 -0.17
N VAL A 20 -2.61 9.61 -1.35
CA VAL A 20 -3.00 8.50 -2.22
C VAL A 20 -1.85 8.15 -3.15
N ASN A 21 -1.51 6.87 -3.22
CA ASN A 21 -0.47 6.35 -4.07
C ASN A 21 -1.01 5.25 -4.97
N VAL A 22 -0.47 5.13 -6.18
CA VAL A 22 -0.56 3.92 -6.99
C VAL A 22 0.75 3.16 -6.84
N VAL A 23 0.69 1.99 -6.23
CA VAL A 23 1.85 1.09 -6.08
C VAL A 23 1.80 0.08 -7.21
N THR A 24 2.87 -0.01 -7.99
CA THR A 24 2.94 -0.89 -9.16
C THR A 24 4.10 -1.86 -9.08
N THR A 25 3.99 -2.96 -9.81
CA THR A 25 5.08 -3.91 -10.02
C THR A 25 4.98 -4.51 -11.42
N GLU A 26 6.12 -4.93 -11.96
CA GLU A 26 6.22 -5.61 -13.25
C GLU A 26 7.44 -6.55 -13.26
N GLY A 27 7.27 -7.74 -13.81
CA GLY A 27 8.29 -8.77 -13.92
C GLY A 27 7.69 -10.09 -14.38
N ASP A 28 8.41 -11.19 -14.17
CA ASP A 28 8.03 -12.52 -14.65
C ASP A 28 6.71 -13.02 -14.02
N ALA A 29 6.35 -12.53 -12.83
CA ALA A 29 5.06 -12.84 -12.19
C ALA A 29 3.89 -12.01 -12.75
N GLY A 30 4.16 -11.11 -13.70
CA GLY A 30 3.18 -10.26 -14.37
C GLY A 30 3.26 -8.79 -13.95
N ARG A 31 2.31 -8.00 -14.45
CA ARG A 31 2.17 -6.56 -14.19
C ARG A 31 0.87 -6.28 -13.45
N CYS A 32 0.96 -5.58 -12.31
CA CYS A 32 -0.23 -5.14 -11.58
C CYS A 32 0.01 -3.83 -10.82
N GLY A 33 -1.07 -3.27 -10.28
CA GLY A 33 -1.01 -2.13 -9.39
C GLY A 33 -2.18 -2.08 -8.42
N ILE A 34 -1.98 -1.38 -7.31
CA ILE A 34 -2.99 -1.14 -6.28
C ILE A 34 -2.99 0.33 -5.88
N THR A 35 -4.16 0.86 -5.54
CA THR A 35 -4.26 2.12 -4.81
C THR A 35 -3.98 1.88 -3.34
N ALA A 36 -3.06 2.65 -2.75
CA ALA A 36 -2.64 2.49 -1.36
C ALA A 36 -2.40 3.84 -0.68
N THR A 37 -2.92 3.95 0.55
CA THR A 37 -2.62 5.05 1.48
C THR A 37 -1.68 4.60 2.61
N ALA A 38 -1.56 3.29 2.85
CA ALA A 38 -0.65 2.70 3.82
C ALA A 38 0.79 2.63 3.27
N VAL A 39 1.38 3.81 3.07
CA VAL A 39 2.75 4.03 2.60
C VAL A 39 3.44 5.02 3.53
N CYS A 40 4.67 4.73 3.96
CA CYS A 40 5.45 5.67 4.76
C CYS A 40 6.95 5.61 4.42
N SER A 41 7.65 6.73 4.66
CA SER A 41 9.11 6.75 4.69
C SER A 41 9.62 5.99 5.92
N VAL A 42 10.74 5.28 5.76
CA VAL A 42 11.37 4.52 6.85
C VAL A 42 12.68 5.20 7.27
N THR A 43 13.62 5.37 6.34
CA THR A 43 14.86 6.13 6.57
C THR A 43 15.39 6.67 5.25
N ASP A 44 16.21 7.72 5.31
CA ASP A 44 16.98 8.25 4.18
C ASP A 44 18.38 7.63 4.06
N THR A 45 18.79 6.77 5.02
CA THR A 45 20.13 6.20 5.11
C THR A 45 20.07 4.68 5.41
N PRO A 46 20.03 3.81 4.37
CA PRO A 46 19.79 4.13 2.97
C PRO A 46 18.32 4.51 2.70
N PRO A 47 18.01 5.24 1.61
CA PRO A 47 16.63 5.63 1.28
C PRO A 47 15.70 4.41 1.20
N SER A 48 14.67 4.40 2.03
CA SER A 48 13.74 3.27 2.16
C SER A 48 12.34 3.72 2.52
N VAL A 49 11.36 2.97 2.01
CA VAL A 49 9.93 3.17 2.23
C VAL A 49 9.28 1.82 2.54
N MET A 50 8.12 1.86 3.19
CA MET A 50 7.30 0.68 3.45
C MET A 50 5.92 0.84 2.80
N VAL A 51 5.40 -0.26 2.26
CA VAL A 51 4.03 -0.36 1.73
C VAL A 51 3.35 -1.55 2.39
N CYS A 52 2.14 -1.35 2.92
CA CYS A 52 1.33 -2.45 3.45
C CYS A 52 0.38 -2.99 2.37
N ILE A 53 0.57 -4.24 1.98
CA ILE A 53 -0.32 -4.94 1.03
C ILE A 53 -1.19 -5.93 1.81
N ASN A 54 -2.50 -5.91 1.55
CA ASN A 54 -3.41 -6.91 2.12
C ASN A 54 -3.00 -8.32 1.64
N ALA A 55 -2.69 -9.22 2.58
CA ALA A 55 -2.27 -10.58 2.28
C ALA A 55 -3.30 -11.38 1.47
N ASN A 56 -4.59 -11.05 1.60
CA ASN A 56 -5.69 -11.67 0.86
C ASN A 56 -5.92 -11.03 -0.53
N SER A 57 -5.13 -10.03 -0.92
CA SER A 57 -5.20 -9.44 -2.25
C SER A 57 -4.71 -10.43 -3.30
N ALA A 58 -5.47 -10.59 -4.40
CA ALA A 58 -5.04 -11.35 -5.56
C ALA A 58 -3.74 -10.82 -6.18
N MET A 59 -3.37 -9.57 -5.90
CA MET A 59 -2.14 -8.95 -6.39
C MET A 59 -0.92 -9.26 -5.51
N ASN A 60 -1.11 -9.65 -4.25
CA ASN A 60 0.00 -9.91 -3.32
C ASN A 60 1.01 -10.95 -3.85
N PRO A 61 0.59 -12.09 -4.44
CA PRO A 61 1.53 -13.04 -5.05
C PRO A 61 2.36 -12.44 -6.20
N VAL A 62 1.82 -11.49 -6.98
CA VAL A 62 2.54 -10.84 -8.08
C VAL A 62 3.64 -9.91 -7.52
N PHE A 63 3.32 -9.13 -6.48
CA PHE A 63 4.31 -8.29 -5.79
C PHE A 63 5.44 -9.12 -5.17
N GLN A 64 5.10 -10.23 -4.52
CA GLN A 64 6.09 -11.14 -3.94
C GLN A 64 6.96 -11.80 -5.02
N GLY A 65 6.36 -12.28 -6.10
CA GLY A 65 7.08 -12.92 -7.20
C GLY A 65 8.03 -11.98 -7.94
N ASN A 66 7.66 -10.71 -8.11
CA ASN A 66 8.52 -9.73 -8.77
C ASN A 66 9.63 -9.18 -7.85
N GLY A 67 9.42 -9.15 -6.54
CA GLY A 67 10.43 -8.69 -5.56
C GLY A 67 10.82 -7.21 -5.66
N LYS A 68 10.12 -6.43 -6.49
CA LYS A 68 10.35 -5.00 -6.72
C LYS A 68 9.03 -4.28 -6.92
N LEU A 69 8.98 -3.02 -6.54
CA LEU A 69 7.80 -2.16 -6.68
C LEU A 69 8.18 -0.72 -6.98
N CYS A 70 7.21 0.06 -7.46
CA CYS A 70 7.30 1.51 -7.59
C CYS A 70 6.13 2.16 -6.85
N VAL A 71 6.38 3.27 -6.16
CA VAL A 71 5.35 4.09 -5.48
C VAL A 71 5.14 5.36 -6.29
N ASN A 72 3.93 5.56 -6.81
CA ASN A 72 3.55 6.75 -7.57
C ASN A 72 2.62 7.59 -6.69
N VAL A 73 3.08 8.75 -6.22
CA VAL A 73 2.27 9.68 -5.41
C VAL A 73 1.34 10.45 -6.35
N LEU A 74 0.03 10.41 -6.08
CA LEU A 74 -0.96 11.12 -6.89
C LEU A 74 -1.06 12.60 -6.49
N ASN A 75 -1.32 13.45 -7.49
CA ASN A 75 -1.66 14.86 -7.26
C ASN A 75 -3.18 15.05 -7.15
N HIS A 76 -3.67 16.30 -7.10
CA HIS A 76 -5.11 16.56 -6.94
C HIS A 76 -5.95 16.34 -8.22
N GLU A 77 -5.33 16.08 -9.37
CA GLU A 77 -6.01 15.85 -10.66
C GLU A 77 -6.25 14.36 -10.96
N GLN A 78 -5.71 13.47 -10.12
CA GLN A 78 -5.76 12.01 -10.27
C GLN A 78 -6.52 11.38 -9.11
#